data_AF-A0AAN1PIS2-F1
#
_entry.id   AF-A0AAN1PIS2-F1
#
_cell.length_a   1.000
_cell.length_b   1.000
_cell.length_c   1.000
_cell.angle_alpha   90.00
_cell.angle_beta   90.00
_cell.angle_gamma   90.00
#
_symmetry.space_group_name_H-M   'P 1'
#
loop_
_entity.id
_entity.type
_entity.pdbx_description
1 polymer ?
#
loop_
_entity_poly.entity_id
_entity_poly.type
_entity_poly.pdbx_seq_one_letter_code
_entity_poly.pdbx_strand_id
1 'polypeptide(L)' 'MSDVTGMELIRSRRGLSAKIAAELGITRGAVAQWNVVPPQYCPIIEEAFGIPREELRPDIFLKPENAGVAA' A
#
# COMPACT_ATOMS: atom_id res chain seq x y z
N MET A 1 0.74 -9.34 -17.14
CA MET A 1 -0.35 -8.72 -16.36
C MET A 1 0.34 -7.92 -15.29
N SER A 2 0.22 -6.59 -15.39
CA SER A 2 1.00 -5.62 -14.61
C SER A 2 0.82 -5.85 -13.13
N ASP A 3 1.92 -5.89 -12.36
CA ASP A 3 1.92 -5.86 -10.91
C ASP A 3 0.96 -4.77 -10.42
N VAL A 4 -0.16 -5.17 -9.82
CA VAL A 4 -1.15 -4.24 -9.29
C VAL A 4 -0.48 -3.51 -8.14
N THR A 5 -0.03 -2.28 -8.40
CA THR A 5 0.64 -1.47 -7.39
C THR A 5 -0.35 -1.08 -6.28
N GLY A 6 0.13 -0.90 -5.05
CA GLY A 6 -0.71 -0.45 -3.94
C GLY A 6 -1.50 0.84 -4.22
N MET A 7 -0.94 1.74 -5.03
CA MET A 7 -1.63 2.96 -5.46
C MET A 7 -2.79 2.67 -6.43
N GLU A 8 -2.66 1.68 -7.31
CA GLU A 8 -3.73 1.24 -8.20
C GLU A 8 -4.92 0.69 -7.40
N LEU A 9 -4.64 -0.14 -6.39
CA LEU A 9 -5.65 -0.66 -5.47
C LEU A 9 -6.38 0.47 -4.73
N ILE A 10 -5.63 1.47 -4.24
CA ILE A 10 -6.20 2.64 -3.56
C ILE A 10 -7.11 3.44 -4.51
N ARG A 11 -6.70 3.64 -5.76
CA ARG A 11 -7.47 4.41 -6.77
C ARG A 11 -8.69 3.67 -7.29
N SER A 12 -8.62 2.33 -7.38
CA SER A 12 -9.73 1.48 -7.82
C SER A 12 -10.91 1.48 -6.84
N ARG A 13 -10.63 1.62 -5.54
CA ARG A 13 -11.66 1.69 -4.50
C ARG A 13 -12.17 3.12 -4.32
N ARG A 14 -13.38 3.38 -4.83
CA ARG A 14 -14.02 4.71 -4.76
C ARG A 14 -13.99 5.30 -3.34
N GLY A 15 -13.35 6.46 -3.21
CA GLY A 15 -13.26 7.21 -1.95
C GLY A 15 -12.21 6.72 -0.96
N LEU A 16 -11.47 5.64 -1.25
CA LEU A 16 -10.45 5.13 -0.34
C LEU A 16 -9.31 6.13 -0.13
N SER A 17 -8.84 6.82 -1.17
CA SER A 17 -7.82 7.88 -1.02
C SER A 17 -8.24 8.97 -0.04
N ALA A 18 -9.53 9.33 -0.02
CA ALA A 18 -10.06 10.34 0.89
C ALA A 18 -10.14 9.83 2.34
N LYS A 19 -10.47 8.54 2.53
CA LYS A 19 -10.48 7.90 3.84
C LYS A 19 -9.06 7.74 4.39
N ILE A 20 -8.12 7.31 3.56
CA ILE A 20 -6.69 7.20 3.92
C ILE A 20 -6.14 8.57 4.33
N ALA A 21 -6.44 9.63 3.57
CA ALA A 21 -6.01 10.97 3.92
C ALA A 21 -6.54 11.41 5.30
N ALA A 22 -7.82 11.15 5.57
CA ALA A 22 -8.45 11.47 6.86
C ALA A 22 -7.81 10.68 8.02
N GLU A 23 -7.58 9.38 7.83
CA GLU A 23 -6.99 8.52 8.85
C GLU A 23 -5.54 8.90 9.18
N LEU A 24 -4.76 9.25 8.17
CA LEU A 24 -3.37 9.66 8.32
C LEU A 24 -3.20 11.12 8.75
N GLY A 25 -4.30 11.89 8.86
CA GLY A 25 -4.25 13.31 9.18
C GLY A 25 -3.56 14.18 8.12
N ILE A 26 -3.56 13.75 6.85
CA ILE A 26 -2.94 14.45 5.72
C ILE A 26 -3.98 14.93 4.71
N THR A 27 -3.56 15.77 3.77
CA THR A 27 -4.46 16.23 2.71
C THR A 27 -4.71 15.15 1.66
N ARG A 28 -5.86 15.20 1.00
CA ARG A 28 -6.16 14.34 -0.16
C ARG A 28 -5.15 14.56 -1.30
N GLY A 29 -4.67 15.80 -1.45
CA GLY A 29 -3.62 16.15 -2.41
C GLY A 29 -2.31 15.41 -2.13
N ALA A 30 -1.91 15.28 -0.85
CA ALA A 30 -0.72 14.52 -0.48
C ALA A 30 -0.84 13.05 -0.90
N VAL A 31 -1.98 12.40 -0.66
CA VAL A 31 -2.24 11.03 -1.11
C VAL A 31 -2.26 10.92 -2.64
N ALA A 32 -2.84 11.91 -3.32
CA ALA A 32 -2.90 11.92 -4.79
C ALA A 32 -1.52 12.06 -5.45
N GLN A 33 -0.56 12.70 -4.76
CA GLN A 33 0.81 12.90 -5.22
C GLN A 33 1.71 11.67 -5.01
N TRP A 34 1.23 10.63 -4.32
CA TRP A 34 2.02 9.41 -4.15
C TRP A 34 2.16 8.66 -5.47
N ASN A 35 3.41 8.45 -5.87
CA ASN A 35 3.76 7.46 -6.89
C ASN A 35 3.70 6.03 -6.33
N VAL A 36 4.05 5.90 -5.05
CA VAL A 36 4.09 4.66 -4.30
C VAL A 36 3.70 4.95 -2.85
N VAL A 37 3.05 4.01 -2.17
CA VAL A 37 2.63 4.19 -0.77
C VAL A 37 3.87 4.33 0.12
N PRO A 38 4.04 5.43 0.87
CA PRO A 38 5.18 5.57 1.76
C PRO A 38 5.18 4.47 2.84
N PRO A 39 6.34 3.84 3.12
CA PRO A 39 6.40 2.64 3.96
C PRO A 39 5.93 2.90 5.40
N GLN A 40 6.14 4.10 5.93
CA GLN A 40 5.66 4.48 7.27
C GLN A 40 4.13 4.48 7.40
N TYR A 41 3.38 4.58 6.30
CA TYR A 41 1.92 4.57 6.32
C TYR A 41 1.33 3.18 6.09
N CYS A 42 2.12 2.21 5.60
CA CYS A 42 1.62 0.86 5.33
C CYS A 42 1.01 0.16 6.57
N PRO A 43 1.64 0.19 7.77
CA PRO A 43 1.04 -0.41 8.96
C PRO A 43 -0.29 0.25 9.34
N ILE A 44 -0.34 1.58 9.27
CA ILE A 44 -1.55 2.34 9.62
C ILE A 44 -2.70 2.02 8.64
N ILE A 45 -2.39 1.94 7.35
CA ILE A 45 -3.39 1.59 6.32
C ILE A 45 -3.84 0.13 6.47
N GLU A 46 -2.94 -0.78 6.83
CA GLU A 46 -3.26 -2.19 7.10
C GLU A 46 -4.23 -2.31 8.29
N GLU A 47 -3.94 -1.64 9.40
CA GLU A 47 -4.78 -1.66 10.59
C GLU A 47 -6.15 -0.99 10.36
N ALA A 48 -6.19 0.14 9.66
CA ALA A 48 -7.42 0.91 9.47
C ALA A 48 -8.33 0.36 8.36
N PHE A 49 -7.77 -0.22 7.30
CA PHE A 49 -8.52 -0.63 6.09
C PHE A 49 -8.44 -2.13 5.77
N GLY A 50 -7.67 -2.90 6.54
CA GLY A 50 -7.49 -4.33 6.32
C GLY A 50 -6.79 -4.66 5.00
N ILE A 51 -5.98 -3.74 4.47
CA ILE A 51 -5.22 -3.94 3.23
C ILE A 51 -3.81 -4.39 3.62
N PRO A 52 -3.38 -5.63 3.31
CA PRO A 52 -2.06 -6.11 3.63
C PRO A 52 -0.95 -5.19 3.11
N ARG A 53 0.08 -4.93 3.92
CA ARG A 53 1.26 -4.16 3.51
C ARG A 53 1.96 -4.75 2.28
N GLU A 54 1.84 -6.06 2.06
CA GLU A 54 2.36 -6.79 0.90
C GLU A 54 1.66 -6.38 -0.40
N GLU A 55 0.36 -6.07 -0.35
CA GLU A 55 -0.38 -5.52 -1.48
C GLU A 55 -0.07 -4.02 -1.68
N LEU A 56 0.18 -3.29 -0.59
CA LEU A 56 0.52 -1.86 -0.65
C LEU A 56 1.93 -1.62 -1.20
N ARG A 57 2.89 -2.44 -0.76
CA ARG A 57 4.33 -2.34 -1.03
C ARG A 57 4.96 -3.73 -1.19
N PRO A 58 4.67 -4.44 -2.28
CA PRO A 58 5.29 -5.74 -2.54
C PRO A 58 6.82 -5.62 -2.65
N ASP A 59 7.35 -4.50 -3.13
CA ASP A 59 8.79 -4.26 -3.26
C ASP A 59 9.57 -4.25 -1.92
N ILE A 60 8.89 -4.00 -0.80
CA ILE A 60 9.50 -4.05 0.55
C ILE A 60 9.09 -5.33 1.29
N PHE A 61 7.80 -5.67 1.24
CA PHE A 61 7.23 -6.68 2.14
C PHE A 61 7.11 -8.05 1.50
N LEU A 62 7.05 -8.16 0.17
CA LEU A 62 7.13 -9.45 -0.52
C LEU A 62 8.60 -9.85 -0.59
N LYS A 63 9.02 -10.74 0.31
CA LYS A 63 10.34 -11.38 0.17
C LYS A 63 10.33 -12.24 -1.10
N PRO A 64 11.40 -12.21 -1.92
CA PRO A 64 11.55 -13.21 -2.97
C PRO A 64 11.61 -14.59 -2.28
N GLU A 65 10.76 -15.51 -2.71
CA GLU A 65 10.56 -16.83 -2.10
C GLU A 65 11.80 -17.76 -2.09
N ASN A 66 12.97 -17.29 -2.52
CA ASN A 66 14.20 -18.10 -2.61
C ASN A 66 15.16 -17.83 -1.47
N ALA A 67 14.74 -18.14 -0.24
CA ALA A 67 15.63 -18.27 0.91
C ALA A 67 15.41 -19.62 1.60
N GLY A 68 15.74 -20.71 0.90
CA GLY A 68 16.05 -22.00 1.53
C GLY A 68 15.23 -23.19 1.05
N VAL A 69 15.73 -23.87 0.02
CA VAL A 69 15.82 -25.35 -0.02
C VAL A 69 16.93 -25.72 -1.00
N ALA A 70 18.16 -25.64 -0.50
CA ALA A 70 19.21 -26.58 -0.87
C ALA A 70 19.19 -27.65 0.24
N ALA A 71 18.67 -28.83 -0.07
CA ALA A 71 18.78 -30.04 0.74
C ALA A 71 18.85 -31.25 -0.19
#